data_AF-A0A9D4HR13-F1
#
_entry.id   AF-A0A9D4HR13-F1
#
_cell.length_a   1.000
_cell.length_b   1.000
_cell.length_c   1.000
_cell.angle_alpha   90.00
_cell.angle_beta   90.00
_cell.angle_gamma   90.00
#
_symmetry.space_group_name_H-M   'P 1'
#
loop_
_entity.id
_entity.type
_entity.pdbx_description
1 polymer ?
#
loop_
_entity_poly.entity_id
_entity_poly.type
_entity_poly.pdbx_seq_one_letter_code
_entity_poly.pdbx_strand_id
1 'polypeptide(L)'
;MMYGDRRKDPKKGLLLYLKEPSMKVIPAEHIHQKGLIQMRNEMAYYISRQVVKTADDTGMTFNLGRLPEPISNTRACQKCPQLINCAIYQREVESRPLTGGAMAGLVNESLGHLTPDHMMYFVQWCLMLDLETQTDQSKKTVANIWCKSSVDREEGGECLGGMVLETGGGQF
;
A
#
# COMPACT_ATOMS: atom_id res chain seq x y z
N MET A 1 -2.45 9.08 17.22
CA MET A 1 -1.77 9.13 15.90
C MET A 1 -2.58 9.94 14.91
N MET A 2 -3.60 9.44 14.22
CA MET A 2 -4.35 10.27 13.23
C MET A 2 -5.15 11.45 13.81
N TYR A 3 -5.66 11.33 15.04
CA TYR A 3 -6.45 12.40 15.67
C TYR A 3 -5.59 13.62 16.08
N GLY A 4 -4.29 13.40 16.30
CA GLY A 4 -3.34 14.41 16.77
C GLY A 4 -3.17 15.58 15.80
N ASP A 5 -3.39 15.33 14.50
CA ASP A 5 -3.24 16.34 13.45
C ASP A 5 -4.35 17.41 13.47
N ARG A 6 -5.49 17.10 14.09
CA ARG A 6 -6.66 18.01 14.14
C ARG A 6 -6.98 18.50 15.55
N ARG A 7 -6.69 17.69 16.57
CA ARG A 7 -7.15 17.89 17.96
C ARG A 7 -6.18 17.25 18.95
N LYS A 8 -6.33 17.59 20.24
CA LYS A 8 -5.53 16.97 21.31
C LYS A 8 -5.72 15.45 21.33
N ASP A 9 -4.62 14.72 21.46
CA ASP A 9 -4.61 13.25 21.43
C ASP A 9 -5.44 12.66 22.58
N PRO A 10 -6.51 11.87 22.29
CA PRO A 10 -7.42 11.33 23.31
C PRO A 10 -6.82 10.17 24.13
N LYS A 11 -5.64 9.64 23.75
CA LYS A 11 -4.93 8.52 24.40
C LYS A 11 -5.69 7.19 24.48
N LYS A 12 -6.98 7.15 24.12
CA LYS A 12 -7.85 5.97 24.10
C LYS A 12 -8.81 6.05 22.90
N GLY A 13 -9.26 4.89 22.44
CA GLY A 13 -10.30 4.74 21.42
C GLY A 13 -11.42 3.82 21.90
N LEU A 14 -12.51 3.74 21.13
CA LEU A 14 -13.64 2.86 21.40
C LEU A 14 -13.78 1.85 20.26
N LEU A 15 -13.93 0.58 20.61
CA LEU A 15 -14.24 -0.51 19.69
C LEU A 15 -15.63 -1.03 20.02
N LEU A 16 -16.60 -0.71 19.15
CA LEU A 16 -17.98 -1.17 19.25
C LEU A 16 -18.17 -2.40 18.36
N TYR A 17 -18.56 -3.52 18.96
CA TYR A 17 -19.06 -4.67 18.21
C TYR A 17 -20.56 -4.45 17.97
N LEU A 18 -20.99 -4.50 16.70
CA LEU A 18 -22.41 -4.30 16.36
C LEU A 18 -23.20 -5.60 16.44
N LYS A 19 -22.54 -6.73 16.21
CA LYS A 19 -23.15 -8.07 16.27
C LYS A 19 -23.51 -8.48 17.71
N GLU A 20 -22.68 -8.09 18.66
CA GLU A 20 -22.90 -8.24 20.09
C GLU A 20 -22.78 -6.83 20.66
N PRO A 21 -23.81 -6.25 21.32
CA PRO A 21 -23.82 -4.85 21.76
C PRO A 21 -22.82 -4.61 22.90
N SER A 22 -21.53 -4.73 22.58
CA SER A 22 -20.41 -4.66 23.49
C SER A 22 -19.44 -3.60 22.99
N MET A 23 -19.04 -2.72 23.91
CA MET A 23 -18.08 -1.66 23.63
C MET A 23 -16.85 -1.88 24.49
N LYS A 24 -15.68 -1.84 23.87
CA LYS A 24 -14.38 -1.93 24.55
C LYS A 24 -13.63 -0.62 24.41
N VAL A 25 -13.09 -0.15 25.52
CA VAL A 25 -12.14 0.97 25.52
C VAL A 25 -10.76 0.43 25.22
N ILE A 26 -10.10 0.96 24.19
CA ILE A 26 -8.76 0.53 23.76
C ILE A 26 -7.75 1.62 24.12
N PRO A 27 -6.82 1.38 25.06
CA PRO A 27 -5.77 2.34 25.38
C PRO A 27 -4.73 2.41 24.26
N ALA A 28 -4.29 3.63 23.92
CA ALA A 28 -3.24 3.86 22.93
C ALA A 28 -1.88 3.99 23.60
N GLU A 29 -1.39 2.90 24.18
CA GLU A 29 -0.10 2.85 24.86
C GLU A 29 1.08 3.09 23.92
N HIS A 30 2.12 3.77 24.42
CA HIS A 30 3.29 4.14 23.61
C HIS A 30 3.97 2.94 22.96
N ILE A 31 4.05 1.79 23.66
CA ILE A 31 4.67 0.57 23.12
C ILE A 31 3.91 0.04 21.90
N HIS A 32 2.57 0.05 21.94
CA HIS A 32 1.74 -0.35 20.81
C HIS A 32 1.86 0.64 19.64
N GLN A 33 1.89 1.95 19.93
CA GLN A 33 2.08 2.96 18.89
C GLN A 33 3.42 2.80 18.17
N LYS A 34 4.50 2.57 18.92
CA LYS A 34 5.84 2.32 18.37
C LYS A 34 5.84 1.10 17.45
N GLY A 35 5.26 -0.02 17.91
CA GLY A 35 5.18 -1.24 17.10
C GLY A 35 4.38 -1.04 15.81
N LEU A 36 3.25 -0.33 15.88
CA LEU A 36 2.45 0.01 14.70
C LEU A 36 3.21 0.89 13.70
N ILE A 37 3.97 1.87 14.17
CA ILE A 37 4.80 2.73 13.31
C ILE A 37 5.90 1.91 12.63
N GLN A 38 6.53 0.98 13.35
CA GLN A 38 7.56 0.10 12.77
C GLN A 38 6.98 -0.78 11.65
N MET A 39 5.84 -1.43 11.88
CA MET A 39 5.15 -2.22 10.85
C MET A 39 4.71 -1.36 9.66
N ARG A 40 4.25 -0.13 9.92
CA ARG A 40 3.91 0.82 8.85
C ARG A 40 5.14 1.18 8.01
N ASN A 41 6.31 1.35 8.63
CA ASN A 41 7.54 1.69 7.91
C ASN A 41 8.03 0.53 7.05
N GLU A 42 7.90 -0.70 7.54
CA GLU A 42 8.16 -1.91 6.75
C GLU A 42 7.22 -1.98 5.54
N MET A 43 5.92 -1.79 5.72
CA MET A 43 4.95 -1.76 4.61
C MET A 43 5.28 -0.64 3.61
N ALA A 44 5.61 0.57 4.09
CA ALA A 44 6.00 1.68 3.24
C ALA A 44 7.28 1.39 2.45
N TYR A 45 8.25 0.68 3.04
CA TYR A 45 9.47 0.26 2.35
C TYR A 45 9.15 -0.57 1.10
N TYR A 46 8.31 -1.60 1.23
CA TYR A 46 7.94 -2.45 0.09
C TYR A 46 7.10 -1.72 -0.96
N ILE A 47 6.11 -0.91 -0.55
CA ILE A 47 5.26 -0.14 -1.47
C ILE A 47 6.07 0.90 -2.24
N SER A 48 7.04 1.55 -1.59
CA SER A 48 7.88 2.56 -2.26
C SER A 48 8.87 1.96 -3.28
N ARG A 49 9.06 0.63 -3.28
CA ARG A 49 10.06 -0.07 -4.09
C ARG A 49 9.42 -1.10 -5.03
N GLN A 50 8.23 -0.79 -5.56
CA GLN A 50 7.51 -1.64 -6.51
C GLN A 50 8.22 -1.82 -7.86
N VAL A 51 9.18 -0.95 -8.20
CA VAL A 51 10.03 -1.10 -9.38
C VAL A 51 11.50 -1.04 -8.98
N VAL A 52 12.28 -2.00 -9.46
CA VAL A 52 13.73 -2.05 -9.33
C VAL A 52 14.33 -1.69 -10.67
N LYS A 53 15.19 -0.67 -10.65
CA LYS A 53 15.98 -0.22 -11.80
C LYS A 53 17.40 -0.76 -11.67
N THR A 54 17.85 -1.50 -12.67
CA THR A 54 19.22 -2.02 -12.75
C THR A 54 19.90 -1.37 -13.96
N ALA A 55 21.13 -0.88 -13.76
CA ALA A 55 21.97 -0.38 -14.83
C ALA A 55 23.11 -1.37 -15.06
N ASP A 56 23.24 -1.83 -16.30
CA ASP A 56 24.30 -2.73 -16.76
C ASP A 56 24.98 -2.14 -18.00
N ASP A 57 26.04 -2.80 -18.47
CA ASP A 57 26.80 -2.35 -19.65
C ASP A 57 25.95 -2.34 -20.94
N THR A 58 24.79 -3.01 -20.93
CA THR A 58 23.84 -3.10 -22.06
C THR A 58 22.71 -2.08 -21.98
N GLY A 59 22.56 -1.35 -20.87
CA GLY A 59 21.59 -0.28 -20.71
C GLY A 59 20.87 -0.31 -19.37
N MET A 60 19.60 0.10 -19.39
CA MET A 60 18.77 0.23 -18.19
C MET A 60 17.59 -0.74 -18.28
N THR A 61 17.49 -1.62 -17.28
CA THR A 61 16.38 -2.58 -17.16
C THR A 61 15.51 -2.23 -15.96
N PHE A 62 14.21 -2.50 -16.10
CA PHE A 62 13.22 -2.30 -15.06
C PHE A 62 12.55 -3.64 -14.75
N ASN A 63 12.43 -3.96 -13.48
CA ASN A 63 11.78 -5.18 -13.01
C ASN A 63 10.85 -4.86 -11.85
N LEU A 64 9.89 -5.74 -11.58
CA LEU A 64 9.07 -5.62 -10.39
C LEU A 64 9.91 -5.74 -9.12
N GLY A 65 9.50 -4.97 -8.12
CA GLY A 65 10.01 -5.04 -6.76
C GLY A 65 9.67 -6.34 -6.07
N ARG A 66 10.42 -6.63 -5.01
CA ARG A 66 10.16 -7.80 -4.15
C ARG A 66 9.01 -7.51 -3.21
N LEU A 67 8.23 -8.54 -2.88
CA LEU A 67 7.22 -8.46 -1.84
C LEU A 67 7.82 -8.84 -0.48
N PRO A 68 7.12 -8.56 0.62
CA PRO A 68 7.45 -9.14 1.92
C PRO A 68 7.47 -10.68 1.83
N GLU A 69 8.29 -11.31 2.66
CA GLU A 69 8.34 -12.77 2.68
C GLU A 69 6.98 -13.36 3.07
N PRO A 70 6.57 -14.47 2.43
CA PRO A 70 5.34 -15.16 2.81
C PRO A 70 5.39 -15.59 4.27
N ILE A 71 4.26 -15.46 4.96
CA ILE A 71 4.15 -15.92 6.34
C ILE A 71 4.23 -17.45 6.42
N SER A 72 4.87 -17.96 7.48
CA SER A 72 4.95 -19.40 7.76
C SER A 72 3.65 -19.92 8.39
N ASN A 73 2.52 -19.76 7.71
CA ASN A 73 1.21 -20.22 8.17
C ASN A 73 0.32 -20.68 7.01
N THR A 74 0.28 -21.98 6.77
CA THR A 74 -0.47 -22.61 5.67
C THR A 74 -1.96 -22.25 5.69
N ARG A 75 -2.60 -22.24 6.87
CA ARG A 75 -4.04 -21.96 7.00
C ARG A 75 -4.37 -20.52 6.62
N ALA A 76 -3.51 -19.58 6.98
CA ALA A 76 -3.68 -18.18 6.62
C ALA A 76 -3.45 -17.97 5.12
N CYS A 77 -2.40 -18.58 4.55
CA CYS A 77 -2.11 -18.50 3.12
C CYS A 77 -3.21 -19.11 2.24
N GLN A 78 -3.76 -20.27 2.63
CA GLN A 78 -4.87 -20.93 1.93
C GLN A 78 -6.14 -20.06 1.82
N LYS A 79 -6.37 -19.20 2.83
CA LYS A 79 -7.54 -18.30 2.87
C LYS A 79 -7.21 -16.89 2.40
N CYS A 80 -5.97 -16.64 1.98
CA CYS A 80 -5.54 -15.32 1.55
C CYS A 80 -6.17 -15.02 0.19
N PRO A 81 -6.93 -13.91 0.04
CA PRO A 81 -7.49 -13.53 -1.25
C PRO A 81 -6.43 -13.16 -2.28
N GLN A 82 -5.18 -12.91 -1.86
CA GLN A 82 -4.05 -12.58 -2.71
C GLN A 82 -3.17 -13.79 -3.06
N LEU A 83 -3.64 -15.02 -2.82
CA LEU A 83 -2.84 -16.24 -3.00
C LEU A 83 -2.27 -16.37 -4.43
N ILE A 84 -3.09 -16.19 -5.46
CA ILE A 84 -2.66 -16.30 -6.87
C ILE A 84 -1.59 -15.25 -7.17
N ASN A 85 -1.82 -13.98 -6.81
CA ASN A 85 -0.87 -12.90 -7.04
C ASN A 85 0.46 -13.16 -6.31
N CYS A 86 0.40 -13.59 -5.04
CA CYS A 86 1.57 -13.94 -4.25
C CYS A 86 2.34 -15.12 -4.89
N ALA A 87 1.64 -16.12 -5.41
CA ALA A 87 2.24 -17.26 -6.07
C ALA A 87 2.93 -16.88 -7.39
N ILE A 88 2.30 -16.03 -8.22
CA ILE A 88 2.93 -15.51 -9.45
C ILE A 88 4.21 -14.73 -9.11
N TYR A 89 4.16 -13.83 -8.12
CA TYR A 89 5.35 -13.08 -7.67
C TYR A 89 6.48 -13.98 -7.20
N GLN A 90 6.17 -15.02 -6.42
CA GLN A 90 7.19 -15.98 -5.97
C GLN A 90 7.83 -16.75 -7.14
N ARG A 91 7.03 -17.13 -8.15
CA ARG A 91 7.50 -17.91 -9.30
C ARG A 91 8.29 -17.07 -10.30
N GLU A 92 7.76 -15.93 -10.72
CA GLU A 92 8.29 -15.15 -11.85
C GLU A 92 9.22 -14.00 -11.42
N VAL A 93 9.00 -13.39 -10.26
CA VAL A 93 9.74 -12.18 -9.86
C VAL A 93 10.88 -12.53 -8.92
N GLU A 94 10.59 -13.32 -7.87
CA GLU A 94 11.59 -13.59 -6.84
C GLU A 94 12.50 -14.77 -7.18
N SER A 95 12.12 -15.61 -8.16
CA SER A 95 12.84 -16.82 -8.60
C SER A 95 13.40 -17.64 -7.43
N ARG A 96 12.72 -17.63 -6.27
CA ARG A 96 13.21 -18.32 -5.07
C ARG A 96 12.92 -19.80 -5.22
N PRO A 97 13.86 -20.69 -4.84
CA PRO A 97 13.56 -22.11 -4.76
C PRO A 97 12.40 -22.31 -3.77
N LEU A 98 11.30 -22.89 -4.25
CA LEU A 98 10.11 -23.26 -3.46
C LEU A 98 10.42 -24.47 -2.55
N THR A 99 11.58 -24.48 -1.90
CA THR A 99 12.06 -25.62 -1.12
C THR A 99 11.73 -25.42 0.35
N GLY A 100 10.71 -26.13 0.82
CA GLY A 100 10.44 -26.33 2.24
C GLY A 100 9.70 -25.18 2.93
N GLY A 101 8.39 -25.08 2.69
CA GLY A 101 7.51 -24.17 3.42
C GLY A 101 6.04 -24.34 3.07
N ALA A 102 5.16 -23.70 3.85
CA ALA A 102 3.71 -23.69 3.64
C ALA A 102 3.27 -23.32 2.21
N MET A 103 4.09 -22.50 1.52
CA MET A 103 3.82 -22.01 0.17
C MET A 103 4.23 -22.97 -0.94
N ALA A 104 5.15 -23.92 -0.71
CA ALA A 104 5.69 -24.77 -1.78
C ALA A 104 4.61 -25.59 -2.49
N GLY A 105 3.68 -26.17 -1.73
CA GLY A 105 2.52 -26.87 -2.29
C GLY A 105 1.48 -25.91 -2.90
N LEU A 106 1.20 -24.81 -2.21
CA LEU A 106 0.17 -23.84 -2.60
C LEU A 106 0.49 -23.12 -3.91
N VAL A 107 1.77 -22.82 -4.20
CA VAL A 107 2.16 -22.15 -5.45
C VAL A 107 1.84 -23.01 -6.66
N ASN A 108 2.22 -24.30 -6.64
CA ASN A 108 1.95 -25.20 -7.76
C ASN A 108 0.45 -25.47 -7.93
N GLU A 109 -0.28 -25.66 -6.83
CA GLU A 109 -1.73 -25.87 -6.86
C GLU A 109 -2.48 -24.64 -7.39
N SER A 110 -2.15 -23.46 -6.86
CA SER A 110 -2.82 -22.21 -7.25
C SER A 110 -2.52 -21.77 -8.68
N LEU A 111 -1.34 -22.09 -9.21
CA LEU A 111 -0.93 -21.70 -10.56
C LEU A 111 -1.13 -22.79 -11.62
N GLY A 112 -1.65 -23.98 -11.26
CA GLY A 112 -1.77 -25.11 -12.18
C GLY A 112 -2.64 -24.86 -13.42
N HIS A 113 -3.52 -23.86 -13.37
CA HIS A 113 -4.38 -23.46 -14.47
C HIS A 113 -3.78 -22.35 -15.37
N LEU A 114 -2.60 -21.82 -15.02
CA LEU A 114 -1.96 -20.71 -15.73
C LEU A 114 -0.75 -21.19 -16.53
N THR A 115 -0.69 -20.78 -17.79
CA THR A 115 0.47 -21.01 -18.66
C THR A 115 1.59 -20.01 -18.32
N PRO A 116 2.84 -20.29 -18.73
CA PRO A 116 3.94 -19.32 -18.65
C PRO A 116 3.59 -17.97 -19.27
N ASP A 117 2.95 -17.97 -20.43
CA ASP A 117 2.57 -16.73 -21.13
C ASP A 117 1.57 -15.88 -20.34
N HIS A 118 0.61 -16.50 -19.65
CA HIS A 118 -0.35 -15.78 -18.81
C HIS A 118 0.34 -15.04 -17.66
N MET A 119 1.35 -15.65 -17.05
CA MET A 119 2.07 -15.00 -15.96
C MET A 119 3.04 -13.94 -16.45
N MET A 120 3.72 -14.19 -17.58
CA MET A 120 4.57 -13.20 -18.22
C MET A 120 3.75 -11.95 -18.57
N TYR A 121 2.55 -12.15 -19.11
CA TYR A 121 1.59 -11.07 -19.35
C TYR A 121 1.29 -10.30 -18.05
N PHE A 122 0.94 -11.00 -16.97
CA PHE A 122 0.65 -10.37 -15.67
C PHE A 122 1.83 -9.52 -15.17
N VAL A 123 3.03 -10.09 -15.13
CA VAL A 123 4.25 -9.42 -14.65
C VAL A 123 4.55 -8.19 -15.48
N GLN A 124 4.50 -8.31 -16.80
CA GLN A 124 4.76 -7.21 -17.72
C GLN A 124 3.74 -6.07 -17.54
N TRP A 125 2.45 -6.38 -17.41
CA TRP A 125 1.42 -5.37 -17.21
C TRP A 125 1.52 -4.67 -15.87
N CYS A 126 1.77 -5.41 -14.78
CA CYS A 126 2.02 -4.82 -13.47
C CYS A 126 3.22 -3.86 -13.52
N LEU A 127 4.32 -4.26 -14.16
CA LEU A 127 5.51 -3.42 -14.29
C LEU A 127 5.21 -2.12 -15.03
N MET A 128 4.49 -2.18 -16.16
CA MET A 128 4.13 -0.99 -16.93
C MET A 128 3.24 -0.03 -16.12
N LEU A 129 2.24 -0.57 -15.41
CA LEU A 129 1.35 0.22 -14.55
C LEU A 129 2.10 0.87 -13.38
N ASP A 130 3.02 0.15 -12.75
CA ASP A 130 3.83 0.68 -11.66
C ASP A 130 4.79 1.78 -12.14
N LEU A 131 5.37 1.64 -13.33
CA LEU A 131 6.21 2.67 -13.97
C LEU A 131 5.42 3.95 -14.27
N GLU A 132 4.22 3.81 -14.84
CA GLU A 132 3.32 4.95 -15.09
C GLU A 132 2.94 5.64 -13.78
N THR A 133 2.57 4.85 -12.77
CA THR A 133 2.18 5.35 -11.44
C THR A 133 3.31 6.11 -10.76
N GLN A 134 4.55 5.61 -10.80
CA GLN A 134 5.70 6.32 -10.22
C GLN A 134 5.97 7.65 -10.93
N THR A 135 5.80 7.68 -12.25
CA THR A 135 5.94 8.91 -13.03
C THR A 135 4.87 9.94 -12.65
N ASP A 136 3.63 9.53 -12.45
CA ASP A 136 2.54 10.40 -12.03
C ASP A 136 2.68 10.87 -10.57
N GLN A 137 3.08 9.99 -9.65
CA GLN A 137 3.34 10.36 -8.26
C GLN A 137 4.45 11.40 -8.13
N SER A 138 5.47 11.36 -8.99
CA SER A 138 6.53 12.38 -9.01
C SER A 138 6.02 13.80 -9.30
N LYS A 139 4.84 13.92 -9.93
CA LYS A 139 4.19 15.19 -10.26
C LYS A 139 3.21 15.65 -9.17
N LYS A 140 2.76 14.76 -8.29
CA LYS A 140 1.74 15.04 -7.27
C LYS A 140 2.39 15.49 -5.96
N THR A 141 2.47 16.80 -5.75
CA THR A 141 3.02 17.35 -4.50
C THR A 141 1.92 17.63 -3.48
N VAL A 142 1.34 16.58 -2.89
CA VAL A 142 0.42 16.73 -1.74
C VAL A 142 1.07 17.53 -0.61
N ALA A 143 2.40 17.48 -0.48
CA ALA A 143 3.15 18.31 0.47
C ALA A 143 2.90 19.83 0.26
N ASN A 144 2.71 20.30 -0.97
CA ASN A 144 2.43 21.72 -1.22
C ASN A 144 1.11 22.16 -0.58
N ILE A 145 0.13 21.26 -0.45
CA ILE A 145 -1.14 21.56 0.23
C ILE A 145 -0.92 21.91 1.70
N TRP A 146 0.05 21.27 2.35
CA TRP A 146 0.33 21.44 3.78
C TRP A 146 1.48 22.42 4.07
N CYS A 147 2.36 22.66 3.11
CA CYS A 147 3.60 23.44 3.30
C CYS A 147 3.63 24.77 2.55
N LYS A 148 2.74 25.02 1.58
CA LYS A 148 2.60 26.31 0.89
C LYS A 148 1.27 26.96 1.24
N SER A 149 1.22 28.29 1.20
CA SER A 149 -0.04 29.02 1.40
C SER A 149 -0.99 28.81 0.22
N SER A 150 -2.27 29.16 0.38
CA SER A 150 -3.20 29.16 -0.76
C SER A 150 -2.81 30.19 -1.81
N VAL A 151 -2.32 31.36 -1.39
CA VAL A 151 -1.95 32.49 -2.27
C VAL A 151 -0.80 32.07 -3.20
N ASP A 152 0.28 31.50 -2.65
CA ASP A 152 1.44 31.08 -3.44
C ASP A 152 1.09 30.01 -4.49
N ARG A 153 0.08 29.18 -4.20
CA ARG A 153 -0.40 28.13 -5.10
C ARG A 153 -1.39 28.66 -6.14
N GLU A 154 -2.16 29.69 -5.83
CA GLU A 154 -3.03 30.38 -6.78
C GLU A 154 -2.22 31.12 -7.86
N GLU A 155 -1.13 31.80 -7.47
CA GLU A 155 -0.20 32.42 -8.42
C GLU A 155 0.42 31.40 -9.40
N GLY A 156 0.66 30.18 -8.92
CA GLY A 156 1.13 29.05 -9.72
C GLY A 156 0.04 28.36 -10.56
N GLY A 157 -1.23 28.77 -10.46
CA GLY A 157 -2.35 28.13 -11.15
C GLY A 157 -2.69 26.72 -10.64
N GLU A 158 -2.24 26.36 -9.43
CA GLU A 158 -2.37 25.01 -8.86
C GLU A 158 -3.62 24.84 -7.98
N CYS A 159 -4.25 25.94 -7.54
CA CYS A 159 -5.26 25.95 -6.47
C CYS A 159 -6.27 27.10 -6.63
N LEU A 160 -7.39 27.00 -5.91
CA LEU A 160 -8.30 28.11 -5.58
C LEU A 160 -8.34 28.29 -4.06
N GLY A 161 -8.11 29.51 -3.58
CA GLY A 161 -8.11 29.91 -2.18
C GLY A 161 -9.41 30.62 -1.78
N GLY A 162 -9.54 31.00 -0.51
CA GLY A 162 -10.64 31.85 -0.02
C GLY A 162 -12.05 31.26 -0.13
N MET A 163 -12.17 29.96 -0.40
CA MET A 163 -13.47 29.31 -0.55
C MET A 163 -14.23 29.27 0.78
N VAL A 164 -15.47 29.74 0.75
CA VAL A 164 -16.44 29.62 1.85
C VAL A 164 -17.64 28.84 1.37
N LEU A 165 -18.22 28.02 2.25
CA LEU A 165 -19.46 27.32 1.93
C LEU A 165 -20.61 28.33 1.97
N GLU A 166 -21.40 28.38 0.90
CA GLU A 166 -22.65 29.13 0.90
C GLU A 166 -23.65 28.42 1.82
N THR A 167 -23.89 28.98 3.00
CA THR A 167 -25.01 28.56 3.85
C THR A 167 -26.26 29.21 3.28
N GLY A 168 -26.93 28.52 2.36
CA GLY A 168 -28.12 29.04 1.68
C GLY A 168 -29.14 29.61 2.68
N GLY A 169 -29.49 30.88 2.47
CA GLY A 169 -30.73 31.47 2.97
C GLY A 169 -31.90 30.85 2.22
N GLY A 170 -32.25 29.61 2.56
CA GLY A 170 -33.50 29.00 2.15
C GLY A 170 -34.65 29.72 2.84
N GLN A 171 -35.28 30.66 2.14
CA GLN A 171 -36.66 31.04 2.44
C GLN A 171 -37.53 29.81 2.15
N PHE A 172 -38.01 29.18 3.23
CA PHE A 172 -39.18 28.30 3.19
C PHE A 172 -40.42 29.12 2.85
#